data_AF-A0A1G0R9P7-F1
#
_entry.id   AF-A0A1G0R9P7-F1
#
_cell.length_a   1.000
_cell.length_b   1.000
_cell.length_c   1.000
_cell.angle_alpha   90.00
_cell.angle_beta   90.00
_cell.angle_gamma   90.00
#
_symmetry.space_group_name_H-M   'P 1'
#
loop_
_entity.id
_entity.type
_entity.pdbx_description
1 polymer ?
#
loop_
_entity_poly.entity_id
_entity_poly.type
_entity_poly.pdbx_seq_one_letter_code
_entity_poly.pdbx_strand_id
1 'polypeptide(L)'
;MKQQTHKWRHALWLAIFLFLFLGSNHECKSQWWKDTVWTKKTDQVLGFYMLKFSKNDSVIVGHGMEKDMFYDAATGHEIKRISGNNEVFFLNNDLNFIRLREDNSKFEIFDAKSYKVIDSLESDSISSIQYSNCSISKNHEYIASIIKNGFRIWNIQSKKIEWTKEFPPETNMTELRCRVVSFNCDNSKIYVRLWRKYHDPSTPDKPEYYTTKQQTLIYDFKTKDSINIITNDYIFLSNTCKYMIIGVSGTNGIEIHDTESGELLFTLPLNILTVSGLEFSPDDKYLVTSPTITIWDIEKREKVYQYSSGTSNCIALSHDGQYIINSIGGYLAKWYARWGGDNVIPEPDNNKILYPNPTTGEINLSFILKDSGQIVINITDITGKMLKTVYDNFLNSGEQNIPLNVSWLTPGSYFLTIRNQSTLLTFKLIVNR
;
A
#
# COMPACT_ATOMS: atom_id res chain seq x y z
N MET A 1 3.68 -46.95 67.66
CA MET A 1 2.47 -46.38 67.02
C MET A 1 2.72 -44.99 66.39
N LYS A 2 3.87 -44.82 65.70
CA LYS A 2 4.28 -43.59 64.98
C LYS A 2 5.14 -44.00 63.78
N GLN A 3 4.57 -44.68 62.79
CA GLN A 3 5.28 -44.97 61.53
C GLN A 3 4.37 -45.33 60.34
N GLN A 4 3.05 -45.10 60.44
CA GLN A 4 2.09 -45.43 59.38
C GLN A 4 1.33 -44.22 58.81
N THR A 5 1.61 -43.00 59.27
CA THR A 5 0.94 -41.77 58.82
C THR A 5 1.74 -40.95 57.80
N HIS A 6 2.96 -41.34 57.45
CA HIS A 6 3.79 -40.63 56.47
C HIS A 6 3.67 -41.15 55.02
N LYS A 7 3.18 -42.38 54.80
CA LYS A 7 3.02 -42.92 53.43
C LYS A 7 1.78 -42.38 52.70
N TRP A 8 0.74 -41.94 53.42
CA TRP A 8 -0.47 -41.41 52.79
C TRP A 8 -0.37 -39.92 52.40
N ARG A 9 0.49 -39.13 53.07
CA ARG A 9 0.70 -37.72 52.69
C ARG A 9 1.58 -37.56 51.44
N HIS A 10 2.54 -38.46 51.21
CA HIS A 10 3.33 -38.44 49.97
C HIS A 10 2.56 -38.99 48.76
N ALA A 11 1.67 -39.98 48.95
CA ALA A 11 0.79 -40.45 47.88
C ALA A 11 -0.26 -39.40 47.47
N LEU A 12 -0.80 -38.62 48.43
CA LEU A 12 -1.74 -37.54 48.14
C LEU A 12 -1.06 -36.35 47.43
N TRP A 13 0.19 -36.03 47.78
CA TRP A 13 0.96 -34.98 47.10
C TRP A 13 1.43 -35.40 45.70
N LEU A 14 1.80 -36.66 45.48
CA LEU A 14 2.12 -37.18 44.13
C LEU A 14 0.88 -37.31 43.25
N ALA A 15 -0.30 -37.66 43.80
CA ALA A 15 -1.55 -37.68 43.04
C ALA A 15 -2.04 -36.28 42.66
N ILE A 16 -1.84 -35.27 43.53
CA ILE A 16 -2.15 -33.86 43.20
C ILE A 16 -1.11 -33.28 42.22
N PHE A 17 0.16 -33.68 42.29
CA PHE A 17 1.17 -33.29 41.29
C PHE A 17 0.98 -33.98 39.93
N LEU A 18 0.48 -35.22 39.89
CA LEU A 18 0.13 -35.91 38.63
C LEU A 18 -1.22 -35.46 38.05
N PHE A 19 -2.15 -34.95 38.86
CA PHE A 19 -3.38 -34.32 38.35
C PHE A 19 -3.20 -32.86 37.91
N LEU A 20 -2.14 -32.17 38.37
CA LEU A 20 -1.79 -30.84 37.86
C LEU A 20 -1.08 -30.87 36.49
N PHE A 21 -0.66 -32.05 36.02
CA PHE A 21 -0.12 -32.27 34.67
C PHE A 21 -1.08 -33.00 33.71
N LEU A 22 -2.28 -33.37 34.17
CA LEU A 22 -3.32 -34.04 33.38
C LEU A 22 -4.63 -33.27 33.50
N GLY A 23 -4.62 -32.01 33.06
CA GLY A 23 -5.81 -31.16 33.24
C GLY A 23 -5.70 -29.71 32.81
N SER A 24 -4.64 -29.33 32.10
CA SER A 24 -4.79 -28.31 31.07
C SER A 24 -4.07 -28.82 29.85
N ASN A 25 -4.80 -29.55 29.01
CA ASN A 25 -4.62 -29.33 27.59
C ASN A 25 -5.00 -27.86 27.34
N HIS A 26 -4.15 -26.92 27.75
CA HIS A 26 -3.92 -25.78 26.89
C HIS A 26 -3.38 -26.43 25.64
N GLU A 27 -4.28 -26.73 24.71
CA GLU A 27 -3.88 -26.86 23.33
C GLU A 27 -2.94 -25.68 23.12
N CYS A 28 -1.67 -25.95 22.86
CA CYS A 28 -0.74 -24.95 22.41
C CYS A 28 -1.18 -24.57 20.99
N LYS A 29 -2.35 -23.93 20.90
CA LYS A 29 -2.83 -23.23 19.72
C LYS A 29 -2.00 -21.96 19.67
N SER A 30 -0.73 -22.08 19.32
CA SER A 30 -0.02 -20.91 18.82
C SER A 30 -0.77 -20.50 17.55
N GLN A 31 -1.69 -19.53 17.66
CA GLN A 31 -2.51 -19.04 16.55
C GLN A 31 -1.71 -18.30 15.48
N TRP A 32 -0.37 -18.24 15.62
CA TRP A 32 0.57 -17.51 14.76
C TRP A 32 0.57 -17.95 13.29
N TRP A 33 -0.11 -19.05 12.94
CA TRP A 33 -0.21 -19.56 11.58
C TRP A 33 -1.61 -19.41 10.94
N LYS A 34 -2.65 -19.08 11.72
CA LYS A 34 -4.04 -19.06 11.19
C LYS A 34 -4.22 -18.03 10.06
N ASP A 35 -3.49 -16.93 10.17
CA ASP A 35 -3.61 -15.81 9.23
C ASP A 35 -2.50 -15.77 8.19
N THR A 36 -1.45 -16.55 8.41
CA THR A 36 -0.23 -16.52 7.60
C THR A 36 -0.49 -17.21 6.26
N VAL A 37 -0.36 -16.45 5.17
CA VAL A 37 -0.36 -17.01 3.81
C VAL A 37 1.00 -17.65 3.54
N TRP A 38 2.07 -16.88 3.74
CA TRP A 38 3.44 -17.38 3.68
C TRP A 38 4.37 -16.46 4.47
N THR A 39 5.52 -17.01 4.87
CA THR A 39 6.65 -16.26 5.40
C THR A 39 7.91 -16.59 4.63
N LYS A 40 8.80 -15.60 4.50
CA LYS A 40 10.08 -15.74 3.82
C LYS A 40 11.17 -15.13 4.67
N LYS A 41 12.22 -15.92 4.93
CA LYS A 41 13.44 -15.39 5.51
C LYS A 41 14.19 -14.61 4.43
N THR A 42 14.65 -13.43 4.79
CA THR A 42 15.41 -12.52 3.94
C THR A 42 16.77 -12.25 4.58
N ASP A 43 17.69 -11.69 3.80
CA ASP A 43 18.97 -11.17 4.28
C ASP A 43 18.87 -9.73 4.82
N GLN A 44 17.69 -9.11 4.78
CA GLN A 44 17.42 -7.82 5.41
C GLN A 44 17.19 -8.01 6.92
N VAL A 45 18.25 -8.22 7.68
CA VAL A 45 18.18 -8.58 9.12
C VAL A 45 17.38 -7.56 9.95
N LEU A 46 17.46 -6.27 9.59
CA LEU A 46 16.74 -5.18 10.24
C LEU A 46 15.31 -4.98 9.70
N GLY A 47 14.88 -5.81 8.75
CA GLY A 47 13.65 -5.65 8.01
C GLY A 47 13.77 -4.69 6.84
N PHE A 48 12.62 -4.37 6.26
CA PHE A 48 12.49 -3.36 5.21
C PHE A 48 12.14 -2.02 5.87
N TYR A 49 12.36 -0.91 5.17
CA TYR A 49 11.88 0.40 5.62
C TYR A 49 10.56 0.81 4.93
N MET A 50 10.22 0.16 3.81
CA MET A 50 8.93 0.28 3.15
C MET A 50 8.61 -1.04 2.41
N LEU A 51 7.33 -1.38 2.37
CA LEU A 51 6.80 -2.47 1.57
C LEU A 51 5.71 -1.93 0.66
N LYS A 52 5.53 -2.53 -0.51
CA LYS A 52 4.44 -2.19 -1.43
C LYS A 52 3.97 -3.40 -2.23
N PHE A 53 2.69 -3.44 -2.52
CA PHE A 53 2.16 -4.25 -3.61
C PHE A 53 2.27 -3.47 -4.94
N SER A 54 2.44 -4.21 -6.03
CA SER A 54 2.24 -3.69 -7.37
C SER A 54 0.75 -3.44 -7.63
N LYS A 55 0.41 -2.73 -8.71
CA LYS A 55 -0.96 -2.26 -8.98
C LYS A 55 -1.98 -3.40 -9.10
N ASN A 56 -1.57 -4.54 -9.62
CA ASN A 56 -2.41 -5.73 -9.76
C ASN A 56 -2.16 -6.77 -8.65
N ASP A 57 -1.44 -6.39 -7.59
CA ASP A 57 -1.09 -7.23 -6.45
C ASP A 57 -0.26 -8.50 -6.78
N SER A 58 0.32 -8.61 -7.98
CA SER A 58 1.14 -9.77 -8.38
C SER A 58 2.57 -9.71 -7.89
N VAL A 59 3.10 -8.52 -7.61
CA VAL A 59 4.47 -8.33 -7.13
C VAL A 59 4.45 -7.59 -5.80
N ILE A 60 5.33 -7.98 -4.89
CA ILE A 60 5.63 -7.25 -3.66
C ILE A 60 7.03 -6.69 -3.79
N VAL A 61 7.21 -5.42 -3.46
CA VAL A 61 8.53 -4.78 -3.37
C VAL A 61 8.82 -4.49 -1.91
N GLY A 62 9.93 -5.03 -1.44
CA GLY A 62 10.53 -4.63 -0.17
C GLY A 62 11.71 -3.71 -0.42
N HIS A 63 11.63 -2.50 0.14
CA HIS A 63 12.70 -1.53 0.07
C HIS A 63 13.63 -1.70 1.27
N GLY A 64 14.83 -2.23 1.01
CA GLY A 64 15.85 -2.54 2.02
C GLY A 64 16.88 -1.42 2.17
N MET A 65 17.91 -1.65 3.00
CA MET A 65 18.91 -0.61 3.30
C MET A 65 19.69 -0.15 2.05
N GLU A 66 19.90 -1.03 1.07
CA GLU A 66 20.74 -0.74 -0.11
C GLU A 66 20.16 -1.31 -1.41
N LYS A 67 19.02 -2.00 -1.34
CA LYS A 67 18.45 -2.75 -2.46
C LYS A 67 16.94 -2.76 -2.35
N ASP A 68 16.28 -2.61 -3.48
CA ASP A 68 14.89 -2.98 -3.64
C ASP A 68 14.81 -4.45 -4.04
N MET A 69 13.95 -5.19 -3.36
CA MET A 69 13.78 -6.62 -3.52
C MET A 69 12.36 -6.91 -3.99
N PHE A 70 12.24 -7.53 -5.15
CA PHE A 70 10.96 -7.83 -5.80
C PHE A 70 10.63 -9.30 -5.56
N TYR A 71 9.39 -9.56 -5.16
CA TYR A 71 8.88 -10.90 -4.85
C TYR A 71 7.60 -11.17 -5.61
N ASP A 72 7.40 -12.41 -6.04
CA ASP A 72 6.11 -12.90 -6.50
C ASP A 72 5.15 -12.93 -5.31
N ALA A 73 4.04 -12.20 -5.38
CA ALA A 73 3.14 -11.98 -4.25
C ALA A 73 2.38 -13.25 -3.84
N ALA A 74 2.19 -14.20 -4.76
CA ALA A 74 1.49 -15.45 -4.49
C ALA A 74 2.38 -16.43 -3.73
N THR A 75 3.64 -16.58 -4.16
CA THR A 75 4.56 -17.60 -3.67
C THR A 75 5.61 -17.11 -2.67
N GLY A 76 5.83 -15.79 -2.62
CA GLY A 76 6.94 -15.16 -1.90
C GLY A 76 8.31 -15.45 -2.51
N HIS A 77 8.39 -15.98 -3.73
CA HIS A 77 9.67 -16.21 -4.40
C HIS A 77 10.30 -14.89 -4.82
N GLU A 78 11.59 -14.70 -4.54
CA GLU A 78 12.32 -13.50 -4.95
C GLU A 78 12.52 -13.51 -6.48
N ILE A 79 12.06 -12.47 -7.16
CA ILE A 79 12.14 -12.30 -8.62
C ILE A 79 13.45 -11.58 -8.98
N LYS A 80 13.74 -10.48 -8.29
CA LYS A 80 14.83 -9.57 -8.67
C LYS A 80 15.29 -8.71 -7.50
N ARG A 81 16.55 -8.29 -7.55
CA ARG A 81 17.09 -7.18 -6.76
C ARG A 81 17.58 -6.06 -7.66
N ILE A 82 17.36 -4.83 -7.25
CA ILE A 82 17.94 -3.62 -7.87
C ILE A 82 18.69 -2.87 -6.78
N SER A 83 19.93 -2.45 -7.04
CA SER A 83 20.70 -1.61 -6.12
C SER A 83 19.98 -0.31 -5.81
N GLY A 84 20.29 0.30 -4.67
CA GLY A 84 19.63 1.50 -4.18
C GLY A 84 18.32 1.19 -3.49
N ASN A 85 17.79 2.19 -2.81
CA ASN A 85 16.64 2.09 -1.93
C ASN A 85 15.64 3.21 -2.23
N ASN A 86 15.38 3.48 -3.51
CA ASN A 86 14.44 4.52 -3.89
C ASN A 86 13.05 3.91 -4.11
N GLU A 87 12.01 4.66 -3.76
CA GLU A 87 10.63 4.21 -3.90
C GLU A 87 10.28 3.81 -5.34
N VAL A 88 9.57 2.69 -5.46
CA VAL A 88 9.14 2.12 -6.74
C VAL A 88 7.67 2.44 -6.96
N PHE A 89 7.36 3.02 -8.12
CA PHE A 89 6.00 3.37 -8.53
C PHE A 89 5.62 2.57 -9.78
N PHE A 90 4.77 1.56 -9.62
CA PHE A 90 4.30 0.77 -10.76
C PHE A 90 3.32 1.55 -11.63
N LEU A 91 3.40 1.32 -12.94
CA LEU A 91 2.63 1.98 -13.99
C LEU A 91 2.14 0.96 -15.01
N ASN A 92 1.20 1.38 -15.86
CA ASN A 92 0.77 0.60 -17.02
C ASN A 92 0.36 -0.84 -16.65
N ASN A 93 -0.35 -1.01 -15.52
CA ASN A 93 -0.72 -2.31 -14.96
C ASN A 93 0.48 -3.23 -14.73
N ASP A 94 1.51 -2.70 -14.09
CA ASP A 94 2.75 -3.37 -13.71
C ASP A 94 3.64 -3.79 -14.89
N LEU A 95 3.39 -3.29 -16.10
CA LEU A 95 4.31 -3.44 -17.23
C LEU A 95 5.56 -2.56 -17.07
N ASN A 96 5.44 -1.45 -16.34
CA ASN A 96 6.53 -0.52 -16.08
C ASN A 96 6.55 -0.12 -14.62
N PHE A 97 7.69 0.41 -14.17
CA PHE A 97 7.76 1.15 -12.92
C PHE A 97 8.73 2.31 -13.03
N ILE A 98 8.50 3.35 -12.24
CA ILE A 98 9.38 4.51 -12.11
C ILE A 98 10.17 4.40 -10.80
N ARG A 99 11.44 4.77 -10.87
CA ARG A 99 12.29 4.96 -9.69
C ARG A 99 13.16 6.20 -9.84
N LEU A 100 13.45 6.86 -8.71
CA LEU A 100 14.49 7.88 -8.69
C LEU A 100 15.87 7.22 -8.89
N ARG A 101 16.72 7.79 -9.75
CA ARG A 101 18.11 7.36 -9.92
C ARG A 101 18.88 7.57 -8.61
N GLU A 102 19.87 6.73 -8.34
CA GLU A 102 20.62 6.74 -7.06
C GLU A 102 21.33 8.08 -6.77
N ASP A 103 21.71 8.82 -7.80
CA ASP A 103 22.31 10.15 -7.65
C ASP A 103 21.29 11.30 -7.57
N ASN A 104 19.99 10.97 -7.47
CA ASN A 104 18.87 11.89 -7.36
C ASN A 104 18.74 12.90 -8.52
N SER A 105 19.33 12.60 -9.67
CA SER A 105 19.32 13.52 -10.82
C SER A 105 18.05 13.45 -11.67
N LYS A 106 17.40 12.28 -11.76
CA LYS A 106 16.20 12.07 -12.59
C LYS A 106 15.42 10.83 -12.19
N PHE A 107 14.16 10.79 -12.61
CA PHE A 107 13.34 9.57 -12.57
C PHE A 107 13.60 8.72 -13.81
N GLU A 108 13.83 7.42 -13.60
CA GLU A 108 14.02 6.42 -14.65
C GLU A 108 12.78 5.53 -14.74
N ILE A 109 12.36 5.23 -15.97
CA ILE A 109 11.27 4.31 -16.28
C ILE A 109 11.89 2.97 -16.64
N PHE A 110 11.45 1.93 -15.94
CA PHE A 110 11.90 0.56 -16.13
C PHE A 110 10.84 -0.27 -16.84
N ASP A 111 11.29 -1.22 -17.66
CA ASP A 111 10.47 -2.37 -18.08
C ASP A 111 10.41 -3.37 -16.92
N ALA A 112 9.21 -3.70 -16.44
CA ALA A 112 9.03 -4.52 -15.25
C ALA A 112 9.38 -6.00 -15.48
N LYS A 113 9.43 -6.46 -16.75
CA LYS A 113 9.81 -7.83 -17.09
C LYS A 113 11.32 -8.03 -17.09
N SER A 114 12.06 -7.10 -17.70
CA SER A 114 13.51 -7.18 -17.85
C SER A 114 14.27 -6.46 -16.74
N TYR A 115 13.59 -5.59 -15.98
CA TYR A 115 14.16 -4.72 -14.94
C TYR A 115 15.29 -3.80 -15.47
N LYS A 116 15.16 -3.38 -16.73
CA LYS A 116 16.09 -2.45 -17.37
C LYS A 116 15.43 -1.09 -17.54
N VAL A 117 16.24 -0.04 -17.40
CA VAL A 117 15.83 1.32 -17.77
C VAL A 117 15.55 1.35 -19.26
N ILE A 118 14.35 1.81 -19.62
CA ILE A 118 13.91 1.97 -21.01
C ILE A 118 13.68 3.44 -21.37
N ASP A 119 13.53 4.31 -20.37
CA ASP A 119 13.29 5.74 -20.56
C ASP A 119 13.55 6.54 -19.28
N SER A 120 13.37 7.86 -19.30
CA SER A 120 13.42 8.72 -18.12
C SER A 120 12.54 9.96 -18.25
N LEU A 121 12.12 10.52 -17.11
CA LEU A 121 11.45 11.82 -17.09
C LEU A 121 12.46 12.95 -17.29
N GLU A 122 11.98 14.09 -17.78
CA GLU A 122 12.76 15.31 -17.94
C GLU A 122 13.47 15.71 -16.64
N SER A 123 14.76 16.02 -16.77
CA SER A 123 15.60 16.50 -15.67
C SER A 123 16.33 17.76 -16.11
N ASP A 124 16.42 18.73 -15.22
CA ASP A 124 17.34 19.85 -15.34
C ASP A 124 18.52 19.67 -14.38
N SER A 125 19.64 20.31 -14.68
CA SER A 125 20.86 20.23 -13.88
C SER A 125 20.83 21.10 -12.60
N ILE A 126 19.71 21.80 -12.34
CA ILE A 126 19.66 22.94 -11.42
C ILE A 126 19.08 22.57 -10.05
N SER A 127 18.25 21.53 -9.95
CA SER A 127 17.66 21.12 -8.67
C SER A 127 17.70 19.60 -8.50
N SER A 128 18.67 19.10 -7.73
CA SER A 128 18.65 17.71 -7.30
C SER A 128 17.38 17.43 -6.50
N ILE A 129 16.77 16.28 -6.75
CA ILE A 129 15.60 15.82 -6.02
C ILE A 129 16.05 15.52 -4.58
N GLN A 130 15.38 16.14 -3.61
CA GLN A 130 15.75 16.04 -2.20
C GLN A 130 14.81 15.07 -1.50
N TYR A 131 15.38 13.95 -1.06
CA TYR A 131 14.71 12.88 -0.32
C TYR A 131 13.72 12.04 -1.14
N SER A 132 13.62 10.77 -0.77
CA SER A 132 12.79 9.75 -1.43
C SER A 132 11.28 9.94 -1.24
N ASN A 133 10.81 11.04 -0.63
CA ASN A 133 9.38 11.30 -0.40
C ASN A 133 8.72 11.81 -1.68
N CYS A 134 8.53 10.88 -2.61
CA CYS A 134 7.84 11.09 -3.87
C CYS A 134 6.38 10.68 -3.72
N SER A 135 5.52 11.20 -4.58
CA SER A 135 4.11 10.81 -4.61
C SER A 135 3.66 10.67 -6.05
N ILE A 136 2.84 9.66 -6.31
CA ILE A 136 2.18 9.49 -7.59
C ILE A 136 0.70 9.82 -7.46
N SER A 137 0.17 10.55 -8.43
CA SER A 137 -1.27 10.80 -8.58
C SER A 137 -2.05 9.48 -8.66
N LYS A 138 -3.30 9.45 -8.16
CA LYS A 138 -4.12 8.22 -8.11
C LYS A 138 -4.39 7.65 -9.51
N ASN A 139 -4.54 8.51 -10.51
CA ASN A 139 -4.71 8.10 -11.92
C ASN A 139 -3.37 7.79 -12.63
N HIS A 140 -2.22 7.96 -11.96
CA HIS A 140 -0.88 7.71 -12.47
C HIS A 140 -0.47 8.59 -13.67
N GLU A 141 -1.08 9.77 -13.81
CA GLU A 141 -0.71 10.72 -14.86
C GLU A 141 0.49 11.59 -14.47
N TYR A 142 0.66 11.82 -13.17
CA TYR A 142 1.66 12.70 -12.59
C TYR A 142 2.44 12.04 -11.47
N ILE A 143 3.72 12.37 -11.37
CA ILE A 143 4.57 12.12 -10.21
C ILE A 143 5.07 13.44 -9.65
N ALA A 144 5.15 13.54 -8.33
CA ALA A 144 5.64 14.70 -7.60
C ALA A 144 6.82 14.31 -6.71
N SER A 145 7.74 15.24 -6.52
CA SER A 145 8.86 15.06 -5.61
C SER A 145 9.32 16.39 -5.02
N ILE A 146 10.01 16.30 -3.89
CA ILE A 146 10.64 17.44 -3.25
C ILE A 146 11.93 17.78 -3.97
N ILE A 147 12.15 19.07 -4.21
CA ILE A 147 13.42 19.61 -4.70
C ILE A 147 13.99 20.55 -3.64
N LYS A 148 15.21 21.03 -3.85
CA LYS A 148 15.79 22.05 -2.99
C LYS A 148 14.84 23.24 -2.84
N ASN A 149 14.44 23.54 -1.60
CA ASN A 149 13.55 24.65 -1.26
C ASN A 149 12.19 24.64 -1.99
N GLY A 150 11.67 23.47 -2.41
CA GLY A 150 10.46 23.45 -3.21
C GLY A 150 9.94 22.06 -3.53
N PHE A 151 9.05 21.98 -4.52
CA PHE A 151 8.59 20.73 -5.10
C PHE A 151 8.49 20.84 -6.61
N ARG A 152 8.43 19.68 -7.26
CA ARG A 152 8.27 19.56 -8.70
C ARG A 152 7.31 18.44 -9.03
N ILE A 153 6.57 18.63 -10.12
CA ILE A 153 5.60 17.69 -10.68
C ILE A 153 5.92 17.45 -12.14
N TRP A 154 5.92 16.18 -12.54
CA TRP A 154 6.12 15.72 -13.91
C TRP A 154 4.86 15.04 -14.40
N ASN A 155 4.53 15.25 -15.67
CA ASN A 155 3.57 14.43 -16.38
C ASN A 155 4.30 13.17 -16.89
N ILE A 156 3.79 11.99 -16.54
CA ILE A 156 4.40 10.69 -16.84
C ILE A 156 4.29 10.35 -18.32
N GLN A 157 3.18 10.69 -18.97
CA GLN A 157 2.93 10.38 -20.38
C GLN A 157 3.79 11.24 -21.31
N SER A 158 3.80 12.55 -21.10
CA SER A 158 4.61 13.48 -21.90
C SER A 158 6.09 13.46 -21.49
N LYS A 159 6.39 12.94 -20.29
CA LYS A 159 7.72 12.88 -19.66
C LYS A 159 8.30 14.27 -19.37
N LYS A 160 7.45 15.29 -19.32
CA LYS A 160 7.84 16.69 -19.11
C LYS A 160 7.52 17.19 -17.71
N ILE A 161 8.29 18.19 -17.28
CA ILE A 161 8.01 18.95 -16.07
C ILE A 161 6.72 19.75 -16.30
N GLU A 162 5.72 19.49 -15.48
CA GLU A 162 4.42 20.17 -15.52
C GLU A 162 4.45 21.44 -14.65
N TRP A 163 5.10 21.34 -13.49
CA TRP A 163 5.15 22.42 -12.53
C TRP A 163 6.36 22.31 -11.61
N THR A 164 7.10 23.42 -11.48
CA THR A 164 8.10 23.62 -10.44
C THR A 164 7.66 24.77 -9.55
N LYS A 165 7.70 24.57 -8.23
CA LYS A 165 7.45 25.61 -7.23
C LYS A 165 8.62 25.67 -6.27
N GLU A 166 9.31 26.79 -6.28
CA GLU A 166 10.35 27.12 -5.31
C GLU A 166 9.83 28.15 -4.31
N PHE A 167 10.26 28.00 -3.06
CA PHE A 167 9.99 28.94 -1.99
C PHE A 167 11.21 29.85 -1.82
N PRO A 168 11.04 31.18 -1.98
CA PRO A 168 12.15 32.11 -1.84
C PRO A 168 12.65 32.17 -0.39
N PRO A 169 13.91 32.56 -0.16
CA PRO A 169 14.39 32.85 1.18
C PRO A 169 13.60 34.02 1.80
N GLU A 170 13.34 33.92 3.09
CA GLU A 170 12.62 34.93 3.87
C GLU A 170 13.60 35.63 4.84
N THR A 171 13.29 36.85 5.26
CA THR A 171 14.13 37.58 6.22
C THR A 171 14.29 36.78 7.51
N ASN A 172 15.52 36.65 7.99
CA ASN A 172 15.91 35.87 9.16
C ASN A 172 15.68 34.35 9.07
N MET A 173 15.22 33.82 7.93
CA MET A 173 15.07 32.36 7.77
C MET A 173 16.45 31.73 7.54
N THR A 174 16.84 30.86 8.46
CA THR A 174 18.11 30.12 8.37
C THR A 174 17.96 28.80 7.64
N GLU A 175 16.75 28.23 7.65
CA GLU A 175 16.49 26.93 7.05
C GLU A 175 15.04 26.79 6.57
N LEU A 176 14.87 26.20 5.40
CA LEU A 176 13.59 25.72 4.88
C LEU A 176 13.75 24.24 4.55
N ARG A 177 12.86 23.39 5.05
CA ARG A 177 12.77 22.01 4.61
C ARG A 177 11.36 21.67 4.17
N CYS A 178 11.25 21.27 2.91
CA CYS A 178 10.08 20.57 2.41
C CYS A 178 10.25 19.07 2.72
N ARG A 179 9.18 18.42 3.19
CA ARG A 179 9.22 17.04 3.69
C ARG A 179 8.36 16.11 2.85
N VAL A 180 7.17 16.55 2.45
CA VAL A 180 6.18 15.72 1.77
C VAL A 180 5.51 16.55 0.69
N VAL A 181 5.33 15.96 -0.47
CA VAL A 181 4.42 16.45 -1.51
C VAL A 181 3.45 15.33 -1.87
N SER A 182 2.16 15.61 -1.98
CA SER A 182 1.16 14.62 -2.36
C SER A 182 -0.02 15.23 -3.10
N PHE A 183 -0.66 14.42 -3.92
CA PHE A 183 -1.93 14.74 -4.59
C PHE A 183 -3.11 14.37 -3.68
N ASN A 184 -4.24 15.04 -3.84
CA ASN A 184 -5.53 14.44 -3.48
C ASN A 184 -6.00 13.46 -4.57
N CYS A 185 -7.14 12.80 -4.33
CA CYS A 185 -7.56 11.67 -5.15
C CYS A 185 -8.03 12.02 -6.57
N ASP A 186 -8.57 13.22 -6.78
CA ASP A 186 -8.94 13.73 -8.12
C ASP A 186 -7.81 14.55 -8.77
N ASN A 187 -6.65 14.63 -8.11
CA ASN A 187 -5.49 15.43 -8.49
C ASN A 187 -5.73 16.95 -8.59
N SER A 188 -6.87 17.47 -8.14
CA SER A 188 -7.15 18.91 -8.19
C SER A 188 -6.33 19.72 -7.19
N LYS A 189 -5.76 19.09 -6.16
CA LYS A 189 -5.02 19.75 -5.08
C LYS A 189 -3.67 19.11 -4.82
N ILE A 190 -2.67 19.94 -4.53
CA ILE A 190 -1.34 19.53 -4.09
C ILE A 190 -1.12 19.95 -2.64
N TYR A 191 -0.73 18.99 -1.81
CA TYR A 191 -0.41 19.18 -0.41
C TYR A 191 1.10 19.16 -0.25
N VAL A 192 1.66 20.20 0.36
CA VAL A 192 3.10 20.34 0.57
C VAL A 192 3.36 20.61 2.03
N ARG A 193 4.01 19.67 2.71
CA ARG A 193 4.43 19.85 4.09
C ARG A 193 5.83 20.44 4.16
N LEU A 194 5.97 21.52 4.91
CA LEU A 194 7.25 22.18 5.14
C LEU A 194 7.37 22.70 6.57
N TRP A 195 8.61 22.99 6.96
CA TRP A 195 8.92 23.77 8.16
C TRP A 195 10.02 24.78 7.85
N ARG A 196 10.00 25.86 8.62
CA ARG A 196 10.96 26.94 8.53
C ARG A 196 11.63 27.14 9.88
N LYS A 197 12.89 27.57 9.83
CA LYS A 197 13.67 27.95 11.00
C LYS A 197 14.14 29.37 10.84
N TYR A 198 14.02 30.13 11.91
CA TYR A 198 14.37 31.54 11.92
C TYR A 198 15.39 31.81 13.02
N HIS A 199 16.27 32.76 12.72
CA HIS A 199 17.10 33.40 13.72
C HIS A 199 16.33 34.57 14.33
N ASP A 200 16.42 34.75 15.66
CA ASP A 200 15.86 35.93 16.32
C ASP A 200 16.94 37.01 16.42
N PRO A 201 16.90 38.07 15.59
CA PRO A 201 17.91 39.13 15.65
C PRO A 201 17.84 39.93 16.96
N SER A 202 16.74 39.85 17.73
CA SER A 202 16.60 40.52 19.04
C SER A 202 17.27 39.75 20.17
N THR A 203 17.64 38.48 19.96
CA THR A 203 18.37 37.67 20.93
C THR A 203 19.52 36.92 20.26
N PRO A 204 20.62 37.60 19.90
CA PRO A 204 21.73 37.04 19.13
C PRO A 204 22.40 35.83 19.79
N ASP A 205 22.41 35.82 21.13
CA ASP A 205 23.01 34.75 21.94
C ASP A 205 22.07 33.56 22.19
N LYS A 206 20.81 33.63 21.71
CA LYS A 206 19.87 32.52 21.83
C LYS A 206 19.90 31.62 20.59
N PRO A 207 19.67 30.32 20.78
CA PRO A 207 19.61 29.38 19.67
C PRO A 207 18.43 29.71 18.73
N GLU A 208 18.65 29.50 17.44
CA GLU A 208 17.63 29.57 16.39
C GLU A 208 16.35 28.82 16.79
N TYR A 209 15.19 29.36 16.44
CA TYR A 209 13.89 28.79 16.77
C TYR A 209 13.16 28.32 15.50
N TYR A 210 12.40 27.24 15.64
CA TYR A 210 11.53 26.76 14.57
C TYR A 210 10.22 27.56 14.59
N THR A 211 9.54 27.67 13.45
CA THR A 211 8.11 28.00 13.48
C THR A 211 7.43 26.97 14.37
N THR A 212 6.62 27.44 15.32
CA THR A 212 6.06 26.61 16.40
C THR A 212 5.22 25.42 15.94
N LYS A 213 4.84 25.34 14.66
CA LYS A 213 4.13 24.20 14.04
C LYS A 213 4.57 23.95 12.61
N GLN A 214 4.57 22.68 12.18
CA GLN A 214 4.68 22.32 10.76
C GLN A 214 3.48 22.91 9.99
N GLN A 215 3.71 23.29 8.74
CA GLN A 215 2.66 23.80 7.87
C GLN A 215 2.46 22.85 6.70
N THR A 216 1.20 22.51 6.42
CA THR A 216 0.80 21.89 5.16
C THR A 216 0.13 22.96 4.30
N LEU A 217 0.82 23.37 3.24
CA LEU A 217 0.28 24.27 2.22
C LEU A 217 -0.56 23.46 1.24
N ILE A 218 -1.73 23.98 0.89
CA ILE A 218 -2.61 23.37 -0.11
C ILE A 218 -2.67 24.32 -1.31
N TYR A 219 -2.38 23.77 -2.48
CA TYR A 219 -2.47 24.46 -3.76
C TYR A 219 -3.56 23.85 -4.62
N ASP A 220 -4.24 24.68 -5.42
CA ASP A 220 -5.02 24.21 -6.55
C ASP A 220 -4.07 23.88 -7.72
N PHE A 221 -4.14 22.66 -8.24
CA PHE A 221 -3.18 22.16 -9.23
C PHE A 221 -3.34 22.84 -10.59
N LYS A 222 -4.56 23.25 -10.94
CA LYS A 222 -4.87 23.85 -12.25
C LYS A 222 -4.43 25.30 -12.32
N THR A 223 -4.78 26.09 -11.31
CA THR A 223 -4.47 27.53 -11.21
C THR A 223 -3.07 27.78 -10.65
N LYS A 224 -2.52 26.82 -9.89
CA LYS A 224 -1.24 26.91 -9.18
C LYS A 224 -1.26 27.89 -7.99
N ASP A 225 -2.44 28.35 -7.60
CA ASP A 225 -2.64 29.27 -6.49
C ASP A 225 -2.68 28.54 -5.15
N SER A 226 -2.17 29.19 -4.10
CA SER A 226 -2.32 28.69 -2.72
C SER A 226 -3.74 28.94 -2.25
N ILE A 227 -4.44 27.88 -1.83
CA ILE A 227 -5.85 27.95 -1.45
C ILE A 227 -6.06 27.85 0.06
N ASN A 228 -5.18 27.13 0.79
CA ASN A 228 -5.34 26.94 2.23
C ASN A 228 -4.01 26.55 2.91
N ILE A 229 -3.96 26.70 4.24
CA ILE A 229 -2.82 26.32 5.09
C ILE A 229 -3.36 25.61 6.33
N ILE A 230 -2.86 24.41 6.60
CA ILE A 230 -3.17 23.65 7.81
C ILE A 230 -1.94 23.62 8.72
N THR A 231 -2.08 24.06 9.97
CA THR A 231 -1.01 24.13 10.96
C THR A 231 -1.09 22.96 11.96
N ASN A 232 -0.85 21.74 11.49
CA ASN A 232 -0.87 20.50 12.29
C ASN A 232 0.33 19.60 11.95
N ASP A 233 0.65 18.67 12.85
CA ASP A 233 1.89 17.88 12.78
C ASP A 233 1.86 16.79 11.71
N TYR A 234 0.73 16.08 11.57
CA TYR A 234 0.59 14.98 10.63
C TYR A 234 -0.78 14.98 9.94
N ILE A 235 -0.76 14.93 8.61
CA ILE A 235 -1.91 14.74 7.72
C ILE A 235 -1.67 13.47 6.90
N PHE A 236 -2.68 12.61 6.85
CA PHE A 236 -2.71 11.43 5.98
C PHE A 236 -4.09 11.31 5.33
N LEU A 237 -4.15 11.14 4.01
CA LEU A 237 -5.41 10.99 3.29
C LEU A 237 -5.78 9.52 3.17
N SER A 238 -7.07 9.25 3.29
CA SER A 238 -7.68 7.94 2.99
C SER A 238 -7.63 7.62 1.50
N ASN A 239 -7.85 6.35 1.13
CA ASN A 239 -7.67 5.88 -0.24
C ASN A 239 -8.67 6.49 -1.22
N THR A 240 -9.89 6.74 -0.77
CA THR A 240 -10.93 7.44 -1.54
C THR A 240 -10.98 8.93 -1.24
N CYS A 241 -10.05 9.46 -0.43
CA CYS A 241 -10.03 10.84 0.07
C CYS A 241 -11.34 11.28 0.69
N LYS A 242 -12.11 10.34 1.26
CA LYS A 242 -13.28 10.69 2.07
C LYS A 242 -12.79 11.26 3.40
N TYR A 243 -11.87 10.56 4.03
CA TYR A 243 -11.30 10.93 5.32
C TYR A 243 -9.89 11.51 5.21
N MET A 244 -9.61 12.46 6.10
CA MET A 244 -8.28 12.96 6.41
C MET A 244 -7.97 12.64 7.87
N ILE A 245 -6.83 12.02 8.10
CA ILE A 245 -6.28 11.81 9.44
C ILE A 245 -5.44 13.01 9.82
N ILE A 246 -5.72 13.57 10.99
CA ILE A 246 -4.90 14.59 11.64
C ILE A 246 -4.32 14.01 12.94
N GLY A 247 -3.00 13.92 12.99
CA GLY A 247 -2.26 13.56 14.19
C GLY A 247 -1.97 14.81 15.03
N VAL A 248 -2.48 14.84 16.26
CA VAL A 248 -2.26 15.95 17.19
C VAL A 248 -1.35 15.48 18.33
N SER A 249 -0.12 16.03 18.36
CA SER A 249 0.83 15.74 19.44
C SER A 249 0.26 16.09 20.82
N GLY A 250 0.42 15.17 21.78
CA GLY A 250 -0.09 15.34 23.15
C GLY A 250 -1.55 14.95 23.37
N THR A 251 -2.25 14.43 22.36
CA THR A 251 -3.61 13.87 22.50
C THR A 251 -3.58 12.34 22.58
N ASN A 252 -4.62 11.75 23.18
CA ASN A 252 -4.77 10.29 23.31
C ASN A 252 -5.46 9.64 22.09
N GLY A 253 -5.43 10.28 20.92
CA GLY A 253 -6.20 9.82 19.77
C GLY A 253 -5.68 10.32 18.43
N ILE A 254 -6.27 9.77 17.38
CA ILE A 254 -6.14 10.27 16.01
C ILE A 254 -7.47 10.91 15.62
N GLU A 255 -7.41 12.12 15.08
CA GLU A 255 -8.59 12.82 14.59
C GLU A 255 -8.89 12.38 13.15
N ILE A 256 -10.14 11.99 12.90
CA ILE A 256 -10.67 11.67 11.57
C ILE A 256 -11.56 12.83 11.14
N HIS A 257 -11.19 13.48 10.04
CA HIS A 257 -11.89 14.61 9.46
C HIS A 257 -12.51 14.24 8.12
N ASP A 258 -13.57 14.96 7.75
CA ASP A 258 -14.01 15.00 6.37
C ASP A 258 -12.99 15.79 5.53
N THR A 259 -12.61 15.26 4.37
CA THR A 259 -11.54 15.87 3.55
C THR A 259 -12.02 17.12 2.83
N GLU A 260 -13.32 17.22 2.52
CA GLU A 260 -13.91 18.34 1.76
C GLU A 260 -14.22 19.52 2.68
N SER A 261 -14.96 19.29 3.77
CA SER A 261 -15.33 20.34 4.72
C SER A 261 -14.22 20.66 5.73
N GLY A 262 -13.33 19.70 6.00
CA GLY A 262 -12.32 19.79 7.07
C GLY A 262 -12.88 19.56 8.47
N GLU A 263 -14.18 19.28 8.61
CA GLU A 263 -14.83 19.09 9.91
C GLU A 263 -14.34 17.81 10.60
N LEU A 264 -14.14 17.89 11.91
CA LEU A 264 -13.83 16.74 12.75
C LEU A 264 -15.07 15.82 12.79
N LEU A 265 -14.93 14.59 12.28
CA LEU A 265 -16.01 13.58 12.32
C LEU A 265 -15.99 12.82 13.65
N PHE A 266 -14.81 12.35 14.06
CA PHE A 266 -14.60 11.65 15.33
C PHE A 266 -13.11 11.44 15.63
N THR A 267 -12.82 11.00 16.85
CA THR A 267 -11.47 10.62 17.29
C THR A 267 -11.40 9.11 17.51
N LEU A 268 -10.39 8.45 16.96
CA LEU A 268 -10.07 7.05 17.28
C LEU A 268 -9.18 6.99 18.53
N PRO A 269 -9.43 6.07 19.49
CA PRO A 269 -8.66 5.94 20.73
C PRO A 269 -7.33 5.24 20.49
N LEU A 270 -6.49 5.85 19.64
CA LEU A 270 -5.19 5.36 19.21
C LEU A 270 -4.14 6.43 19.43
N ASN A 271 -3.08 6.11 20.17
CA ASN A 271 -1.98 7.04 20.39
C ASN A 271 -1.08 7.09 19.15
N ILE A 272 -1.16 8.17 18.36
CA ILE A 272 -0.38 8.37 17.14
C ILE A 272 1.14 8.23 17.35
N LEU A 273 1.66 8.56 18.54
CA LEU A 273 3.10 8.48 18.84
C LEU A 273 3.60 7.03 18.96
N THR A 274 2.69 6.08 19.18
CA THR A 274 3.00 4.64 19.21
C THR A 274 2.82 3.99 17.85
N VAL A 275 2.17 4.69 16.90
CA VAL A 275 1.89 4.18 15.57
C VAL A 275 3.13 4.34 14.71
N SER A 276 3.55 3.24 14.10
CA SER A 276 4.74 3.18 13.24
C SER A 276 4.40 2.94 11.77
N GLY A 277 3.21 2.40 11.49
CA GLY A 277 2.63 2.26 10.17
C GLY A 277 1.12 2.44 10.26
N LEU A 278 0.54 3.07 9.25
CA LEU A 278 -0.86 3.45 9.21
C LEU A 278 -1.34 3.41 7.75
N GLU A 279 -2.39 2.63 7.48
CA GLU A 279 -2.90 2.45 6.13
C GLU A 279 -4.41 2.18 6.15
N PHE A 280 -5.18 2.85 5.28
CA PHE A 280 -6.59 2.54 5.11
C PHE A 280 -6.78 1.29 4.26
N SER A 281 -7.86 0.54 4.50
CA SER A 281 -8.34 -0.45 3.53
C SER A 281 -8.66 0.24 2.19
N PRO A 282 -8.64 -0.49 1.05
CA PRO A 282 -8.95 0.10 -0.25
C PRO A 282 -10.32 0.81 -0.33
N ASP A 283 -11.27 0.41 0.52
CA ASP A 283 -12.62 0.97 0.61
C ASP A 283 -12.82 1.95 1.79
N ASP A 284 -11.75 2.33 2.49
CA ASP A 284 -11.72 3.24 3.64
C ASP A 284 -12.60 2.84 4.85
N LYS A 285 -13.16 1.62 4.87
CA LYS A 285 -13.96 1.13 6.00
C LYS A 285 -13.12 0.71 7.19
N TYR A 286 -11.85 0.40 6.95
CA TYR A 286 -10.94 -0.04 7.99
C TYR A 286 -9.64 0.75 7.96
N LEU A 287 -9.01 0.83 9.13
CA LEU A 287 -7.66 1.33 9.29
C LEU A 287 -6.76 0.25 9.87
N VAL A 288 -5.59 0.06 9.29
CA VAL A 288 -4.57 -0.88 9.75
C VAL A 288 -3.41 -0.10 10.35
N THR A 289 -3.02 -0.47 11.57
CA THR A 289 -1.93 0.22 12.31
C THR A 289 -0.91 -0.77 12.86
N SER A 290 0.36 -0.36 12.99
CA SER A 290 1.45 -1.11 13.68
C SER A 290 2.10 -0.28 14.80
N PRO A 291 2.89 -0.85 15.74
CA PRO A 291 3.76 -2.03 15.59
C PRO A 291 3.03 -3.37 15.65
N THR A 292 2.07 -3.54 16.56
CA THR A 292 1.19 -4.73 16.53
C THR A 292 0.11 -4.50 15.48
N ILE A 293 0.09 -5.31 14.42
CA ILE A 293 -0.88 -5.13 13.32
C ILE A 293 -2.28 -5.23 13.90
N THR A 294 -3.01 -4.12 13.83
CA THR A 294 -4.34 -3.96 14.42
C THR A 294 -5.25 -3.37 13.37
N ILE A 295 -6.44 -3.97 13.20
CA ILE A 295 -7.48 -3.52 12.29
C ILE A 295 -8.56 -2.82 13.10
N TRP A 296 -8.85 -1.59 12.72
CA TRP A 296 -9.87 -0.73 13.30
C TRP A 296 -11.00 -0.57 12.31
N ASP A 297 -12.23 -0.75 12.75
CA ASP A 297 -13.43 -0.45 11.97
C ASP A 297 -13.76 1.04 12.14
N ILE A 298 -13.74 1.77 11.03
CA ILE A 298 -13.92 3.23 11.01
C ILE A 298 -15.36 3.62 11.39
N GLU A 299 -16.34 2.81 11.02
CA GLU A 299 -17.75 3.07 11.33
C GLU A 299 -18.05 2.78 12.80
N LYS A 300 -17.58 1.62 13.31
CA LYS A 300 -17.77 1.21 14.71
C LYS A 300 -16.83 1.91 15.68
N ARG A 301 -15.75 2.52 15.17
CA ARG A 301 -14.73 3.26 15.93
C ARG A 301 -14.01 2.40 16.98
N GLU A 302 -13.85 1.11 16.67
CA GLU A 302 -13.26 0.13 17.57
C GLU A 302 -12.28 -0.78 16.85
N LYS A 303 -11.38 -1.38 17.61
CA LYS A 303 -10.52 -2.45 17.13
C LYS A 303 -11.38 -3.70 16.90
N VAL A 304 -11.33 -4.24 15.68
CA VAL A 304 -12.04 -5.48 15.30
C VAL A 304 -11.12 -6.68 15.15
N TYR A 305 -9.82 -6.48 14.90
CA TYR A 305 -8.86 -7.56 14.82
C TYR A 305 -7.47 -7.12 15.26
N GLN A 306 -6.66 -8.06 15.78
CA GLN A 306 -5.25 -7.85 16.05
C GLN A 306 -4.48 -9.13 15.82
N TYR A 307 -3.41 -9.04 15.04
CA TYR A 307 -2.53 -10.16 14.76
C TYR A 307 -1.60 -10.40 15.94
N SER A 308 -1.22 -11.67 16.15
CA SER A 308 -0.36 -12.08 17.24
C SER A 308 1.09 -11.58 17.12
N SER A 309 1.48 -11.13 15.93
CA SER A 309 2.80 -10.59 15.65
C SER A 309 2.69 -9.33 14.80
N GLY A 310 3.73 -8.50 14.89
CA GLY A 310 3.84 -7.27 14.14
C GLY A 310 5.20 -6.63 14.40
N THR A 311 5.52 -5.60 13.62
CA THR A 311 6.76 -4.83 13.72
C THR A 311 6.56 -3.37 13.37
N SER A 312 7.55 -2.58 13.76
CA SER A 312 7.63 -1.18 13.41
C SER A 312 7.82 -0.95 11.90
N ASN A 313 7.14 0.08 11.40
CA ASN A 313 7.45 0.86 10.18
C ASN A 313 7.16 0.24 8.81
N CYS A 314 6.65 -0.98 8.69
CA CYS A 314 6.39 -1.60 7.38
C CYS A 314 5.11 -2.41 7.36
N ILE A 315 4.02 -1.78 6.92
CA ILE A 315 2.81 -2.47 6.48
C ILE A 315 2.51 -2.01 5.06
N ALA A 316 2.07 -2.93 4.21
CA ALA A 316 1.34 -2.59 2.99
C ALA A 316 0.09 -3.46 2.87
N LEU A 317 -0.98 -2.89 2.32
CA LEU A 317 -2.20 -3.58 1.94
C LEU A 317 -2.20 -3.87 0.45
N SER A 318 -2.72 -5.03 0.07
CA SER A 318 -3.02 -5.30 -1.34
C SER A 318 -4.22 -4.43 -1.78
N HIS A 319 -4.24 -4.02 -3.05
CA HIS A 319 -5.27 -3.15 -3.61
C HIS A 319 -6.65 -3.82 -3.65
N ASP A 320 -6.68 -5.15 -3.75
CA ASP A 320 -7.89 -5.95 -3.58
C ASP A 320 -8.36 -6.08 -2.11
N GLY A 321 -7.56 -5.61 -1.16
CA GLY A 321 -7.84 -5.63 0.27
C GLY A 321 -7.72 -7.01 0.91
N GLN A 322 -7.28 -8.03 0.21
CA GLN A 322 -7.25 -9.41 0.72
C GLN A 322 -6.08 -9.67 1.66
N TYR A 323 -4.97 -8.95 1.50
CA TYR A 323 -3.72 -9.29 2.13
C TYR A 323 -3.04 -8.09 2.79
N ILE A 324 -2.33 -8.40 3.85
CA ILE A 324 -1.39 -7.50 4.51
C ILE A 324 0.01 -8.09 4.33
N ILE A 325 0.99 -7.26 4.01
CA ILE A 325 2.41 -7.63 4.06
C ILE A 325 3.12 -6.80 5.13
N ASN A 326 3.96 -7.44 5.94
CA ASN A 326 4.83 -6.76 6.87
C ASN A 326 6.20 -7.44 6.98
N SER A 327 7.18 -6.76 7.58
CA SER A 327 8.53 -7.30 7.79
C SER A 327 8.85 -7.53 9.26
N ILE A 328 9.02 -8.78 9.69
CA ILE A 328 9.30 -9.16 11.08
C ILE A 328 10.78 -9.50 11.27
N GLY A 329 11.59 -8.52 11.67
CA GLY A 329 13.06 -8.67 11.67
C GLY A 329 13.53 -9.07 10.27
N GLY A 330 14.30 -10.16 10.16
CA GLY A 330 14.74 -10.71 8.88
C GLY A 330 13.66 -11.43 8.06
N TYR A 331 12.38 -11.39 8.42
CA TYR A 331 11.32 -12.11 7.71
C TYR A 331 10.37 -11.16 6.99
N LEU A 332 9.92 -11.55 5.80
CA LEU A 332 8.78 -10.97 5.11
C LEU A 332 7.58 -11.90 5.32
N ALA A 333 6.45 -11.37 5.78
CA ALA A 333 5.28 -12.16 6.10
C ALA A 333 4.03 -11.58 5.41
N LYS A 334 3.32 -12.44 4.67
CA LYS A 334 2.04 -12.15 4.03
C LYS A 334 0.92 -12.79 4.84
N TRP A 335 -0.10 -12.00 5.13
CA TRP A 335 -1.25 -12.38 5.95
C TRP A 335 -2.54 -12.19 5.17
N TYR A 336 -3.56 -12.98 5.49
CA TYR A 336 -4.93 -12.65 5.14
C TYR A 336 -5.39 -11.44 5.96
N ALA A 337 -6.04 -10.48 5.32
CA ALA A 337 -6.66 -9.33 5.96
C ALA A 337 -8.00 -9.72 6.62
N ARG A 338 -8.14 -9.39 7.90
CA ARG A 338 -9.24 -9.84 8.77
C ARG A 338 -10.21 -8.70 9.05
N TRP A 339 -11.08 -8.45 8.08
CA TRP A 339 -12.05 -7.35 8.14
C TRP A 339 -13.27 -7.77 8.97
N GLY A 340 -13.51 -7.09 10.09
CA GLY A 340 -14.64 -7.39 10.97
C GLY A 340 -14.45 -8.60 11.89
N GLY A 341 -13.21 -8.99 12.19
CA GLY A 341 -12.88 -10.03 13.18
C GLY A 341 -12.25 -11.27 12.55
N ASP A 342 -12.56 -12.46 13.08
CA ASP A 342 -12.07 -13.74 12.55
C ASP A 342 -12.50 -14.03 11.12
N ASN A 343 -13.38 -13.22 10.54
CA ASN A 343 -13.72 -13.31 9.13
C ASN A 343 -12.50 -12.85 8.31
N VAL A 344 -11.88 -13.78 7.58
CA VAL A 344 -11.25 -13.37 6.32
C VAL A 344 -12.42 -12.85 5.49
N ILE A 345 -12.30 -11.70 4.83
CA ILE A 345 -13.00 -11.62 3.54
C ILE A 345 -12.35 -12.77 2.79
N PRO A 346 -13.06 -13.89 2.53
CA PRO A 346 -12.48 -14.99 1.75
C PRO A 346 -11.76 -14.32 0.59
N GLU A 347 -10.67 -14.89 0.07
CA GLU A 347 -10.28 -14.48 -1.27
C GLU A 347 -11.60 -14.34 -2.03
N PRO A 348 -12.00 -13.16 -2.59
CA PRO A 348 -13.05 -13.16 -3.58
C PRO A 348 -12.62 -14.35 -4.39
N ASP A 349 -13.41 -15.44 -4.27
CA ASP A 349 -12.95 -16.76 -4.65
C ASP A 349 -12.29 -16.55 -5.99
N ASN A 350 -11.25 -17.30 -6.31
CA ASN A 350 -10.52 -17.30 -7.56
C ASN A 350 -11.48 -17.54 -8.77
N ASN A 351 -12.53 -16.74 -8.86
CA ASN A 351 -13.77 -16.72 -9.61
C ASN A 351 -13.44 -15.91 -10.85
N LYS A 352 -12.24 -16.13 -11.36
CA LYS A 352 -11.74 -15.62 -12.61
C LYS A 352 -10.73 -16.66 -13.06
N ILE A 353 -11.22 -17.87 -13.28
CA ILE A 353 -10.45 -18.94 -13.87
C ILE A 353 -10.52 -18.77 -15.38
N LEU A 354 -9.36 -18.82 -16.04
CA LEU A 354 -9.27 -19.02 -17.47
C LEU A 354 -8.52 -20.33 -17.69
N TYR A 355 -9.23 -21.36 -18.13
CA TYR A 355 -8.65 -22.70 -18.25
C TYR A 355 -9.09 -23.40 -19.55
N PRO A 356 -8.18 -24.09 -20.25
CA PRO A 356 -6.74 -24.12 -20.03
C PRO A 356 -6.08 -22.78 -20.36
N ASN A 357 -5.02 -22.44 -19.65
CA ASN A 357 -4.19 -21.27 -19.95
C ASN A 357 -2.73 -21.55 -19.52
N PRO A 358 -1.77 -21.75 -20.43
CA PRO A 358 -1.87 -21.56 -21.88
C PRO A 358 -2.89 -22.49 -22.58
N THR A 359 -3.48 -22.01 -23.69
CA THR A 359 -4.44 -22.76 -24.51
C THR A 359 -3.93 -22.96 -25.94
N THR A 360 -4.43 -24.01 -26.60
CA THR A 360 -4.28 -24.24 -28.04
C THR A 360 -5.52 -23.79 -28.85
N GLY A 361 -6.62 -23.43 -28.18
CA GLY A 361 -7.85 -23.04 -28.87
C GLY A 361 -9.05 -22.84 -27.95
N GLU A 362 -9.58 -23.89 -27.33
CA GLU A 362 -10.76 -23.80 -26.47
C GLU A 362 -10.37 -23.38 -25.03
N ILE A 363 -11.16 -22.49 -24.43
CA ILE A 363 -11.01 -22.04 -23.04
C ILE A 363 -12.37 -21.94 -22.35
N ASN A 364 -12.37 -22.08 -21.04
CA ASN A 364 -13.50 -21.81 -20.17
C ASN A 364 -13.16 -20.64 -19.24
N LEU A 365 -14.08 -19.69 -19.18
CA LEU A 365 -14.00 -18.49 -18.36
C LEU A 365 -14.96 -18.63 -17.19
N SER A 366 -14.45 -18.83 -15.99
CA SER A 366 -15.26 -18.99 -14.78
C SER A 366 -15.19 -17.74 -13.93
N PHE A 367 -16.32 -17.09 -13.64
CA PHE A 367 -16.35 -15.93 -12.76
C PHE A 367 -17.64 -15.64 -12.01
N ILE A 368 -17.58 -14.91 -10.89
CA ILE A 368 -18.77 -14.48 -10.15
C ILE A 368 -19.15 -13.06 -10.57
N LEU A 369 -20.41 -12.91 -10.98
CA LEU A 369 -21.04 -11.66 -11.29
C LEU A 369 -21.84 -11.15 -10.07
N LYS A 370 -21.51 -9.95 -9.56
CA LYS A 370 -22.16 -9.38 -8.37
C LYS A 370 -23.62 -8.99 -8.63
N ASP A 371 -23.89 -8.34 -9.75
CA ASP A 371 -25.21 -7.85 -10.13
C ASP A 371 -25.60 -8.38 -11.50
N SER A 372 -26.86 -8.78 -11.67
CA SER A 372 -27.40 -9.18 -12.97
C SER A 372 -27.31 -8.00 -13.96
N GLY A 373 -26.88 -8.24 -15.20
CA GLY A 373 -26.75 -7.17 -16.18
C GLY A 373 -26.18 -7.61 -17.53
N GLN A 374 -26.10 -6.65 -18.46
CA GLN A 374 -25.48 -6.87 -19.76
C GLN A 374 -23.96 -7.01 -19.60
N ILE A 375 -23.40 -8.09 -20.13
CA ILE A 375 -21.97 -8.42 -20.07
C ILE A 375 -21.40 -8.46 -21.48
N VAL A 376 -20.33 -7.68 -21.69
CA VAL A 376 -19.54 -7.69 -22.93
C VAL A 376 -18.14 -8.20 -22.61
N ILE A 377 -17.66 -9.17 -23.40
CA ILE A 377 -16.31 -9.73 -23.30
C ILE A 377 -15.53 -9.41 -24.57
N ASN A 378 -14.44 -8.66 -24.40
CA ASN A 378 -13.57 -8.25 -25.48
C ASN A 378 -12.20 -8.90 -25.35
N ILE A 379 -11.61 -9.28 -26.48
CA ILE A 379 -10.21 -9.68 -26.57
C ILE A 379 -9.42 -8.55 -27.22
N THR A 380 -8.33 -8.15 -26.58
CA THR A 380 -7.36 -7.15 -27.06
C THR A 380 -5.98 -7.79 -27.18
N ASP A 381 -5.15 -7.25 -28.07
CA ASP A 381 -3.71 -7.57 -28.07
C ASP A 381 -2.97 -6.89 -26.90
N ILE A 382 -1.67 -7.16 -26.78
CA ILE A 382 -0.81 -6.57 -25.72
C ILE A 382 -0.66 -5.05 -25.81
N THR A 383 -1.00 -4.44 -26.94
CA THR A 383 -0.96 -2.98 -27.13
C THR A 383 -2.26 -2.30 -26.73
N GLY A 384 -3.27 -3.10 -26.32
CA GLY A 384 -4.61 -2.62 -25.99
C GLY A 384 -5.51 -2.43 -27.19
N LYS A 385 -5.07 -2.78 -28.40
CA LYS A 385 -5.91 -2.74 -29.60
C LYS A 385 -6.97 -3.83 -29.51
N MET A 386 -8.23 -3.44 -29.65
CA MET A 386 -9.36 -4.38 -29.70
C MET A 386 -9.24 -5.29 -30.93
N LEU A 387 -9.29 -6.60 -30.71
CA LEU A 387 -9.30 -7.60 -31.77
C LEU A 387 -10.73 -8.05 -32.07
N LYS A 388 -11.49 -8.42 -31.03
CA LYS A 388 -12.82 -8.99 -31.20
C LYS A 388 -13.65 -8.96 -29.91
N THR A 389 -14.96 -8.74 -30.03
CA THR A 389 -15.95 -9.07 -28.98
C THR A 389 -16.33 -10.54 -29.12
N VAL A 390 -16.10 -11.34 -28.07
CA VAL A 390 -16.31 -12.79 -28.08
C VAL A 390 -17.56 -13.22 -27.30
N TYR A 391 -18.17 -12.31 -26.56
CA TYR A 391 -19.42 -12.54 -25.83
C TYR A 391 -20.14 -11.21 -25.61
N ASP A 392 -21.46 -11.18 -25.80
CA ASP A 392 -22.32 -10.02 -25.53
C ASP A 392 -23.74 -10.51 -25.21
N ASN A 393 -24.04 -10.71 -23.93
CA ASN A 393 -25.35 -11.19 -23.47
C ASN A 393 -25.67 -10.70 -22.06
N PHE A 394 -26.95 -10.74 -21.68
CA PHE A 394 -27.38 -10.53 -20.31
C PHE A 394 -27.09 -11.76 -19.45
N LEU A 395 -26.51 -11.55 -18.27
CA LEU A 395 -26.25 -12.60 -17.29
C LEU A 395 -26.87 -12.28 -15.93
N ASN A 396 -27.36 -13.30 -15.25
CA ASN A 396 -27.82 -13.18 -13.87
C ASN A 396 -26.62 -13.11 -12.91
N SER A 397 -26.79 -12.46 -11.76
CA SER A 397 -25.81 -12.49 -10.67
C SER A 397 -25.54 -13.92 -10.20
N GLY A 398 -24.31 -14.19 -9.77
CA GLY A 398 -23.84 -15.51 -9.33
C GLY A 398 -22.68 -16.03 -10.18
N GLU A 399 -22.37 -17.32 -10.04
CA GLU A 399 -21.29 -17.99 -10.76
C GLU A 399 -21.60 -18.16 -12.25
N GLN A 400 -20.65 -17.77 -13.08
CA GLN A 400 -20.69 -17.82 -14.54
C GLN A 400 -19.60 -18.76 -15.02
N ASN A 401 -19.93 -19.58 -16.01
CA ASN A 401 -18.99 -20.48 -16.69
C ASN A 401 -19.22 -20.36 -18.19
N ILE A 402 -18.33 -19.63 -18.89
CA ILE A 402 -18.49 -19.28 -20.30
C ILE A 402 -17.40 -19.96 -21.13
N PRO A 403 -17.74 -20.98 -21.94
CA PRO A 403 -16.82 -21.55 -22.90
C PRO A 403 -16.61 -20.59 -24.09
N LEU A 404 -15.36 -20.45 -24.53
CA LEU A 404 -14.96 -19.58 -25.64
C LEU A 404 -13.95 -20.30 -26.54
N ASN A 405 -14.10 -20.14 -27.85
CA ASN A 405 -13.13 -20.61 -28.84
C ASN A 405 -12.21 -19.45 -29.27
N VAL A 406 -10.93 -19.57 -28.98
CA VAL A 406 -9.87 -18.62 -29.35
C VAL A 406 -8.87 -19.18 -30.37
N SER A 407 -9.23 -20.24 -31.08
CA SER A 407 -8.41 -20.90 -32.11
C SER A 407 -8.16 -20.04 -33.35
N TRP A 408 -8.71 -18.84 -33.41
CA TRP A 408 -8.45 -17.82 -34.44
C TRP A 408 -7.28 -16.89 -34.06
N LEU A 409 -6.83 -16.91 -32.80
CA LEU A 409 -5.66 -16.15 -32.35
C LEU A 409 -4.36 -16.85 -32.75
N THR A 410 -3.38 -16.07 -33.21
CA THR A 410 -2.00 -16.55 -33.40
C THR A 410 -1.35 -16.83 -32.03
N PRO A 411 -0.30 -17.66 -31.95
CA PRO A 411 0.45 -17.84 -30.71
C PRO A 411 0.95 -16.49 -30.15
N GLY A 412 0.73 -16.25 -28.86
CA GLY A 412 0.99 -14.95 -28.25
C GLY A 412 0.25 -14.73 -26.93
N SER A 413 0.41 -13.53 -26.37
CA SER A 413 -0.32 -13.07 -25.18
C SER A 413 -1.42 -12.09 -25.57
N TYR A 414 -2.57 -12.20 -24.92
CA TYR A 414 -3.75 -11.37 -25.16
C TYR A 414 -4.40 -11.03 -23.81
N PHE A 415 -5.28 -10.04 -23.82
CA PHE A 415 -6.13 -9.74 -22.67
C PHE A 415 -7.59 -9.96 -23.02
N LEU A 416 -8.31 -10.58 -22.10
CA LEU A 416 -9.75 -10.76 -22.18
C LEU A 416 -10.39 -9.90 -21.08
N THR A 417 -11.20 -8.92 -21.47
CA THR A 417 -11.83 -7.98 -20.55
C THR A 417 -13.34 -8.18 -20.53
N ILE A 418 -13.89 -8.44 -19.35
CA ILE A 418 -15.32 -8.51 -19.07
C ILE A 418 -15.76 -7.14 -18.56
N ARG A 419 -16.82 -6.57 -19.14
CA ARG A 419 -17.35 -5.26 -18.76
C ARG A 419 -18.88 -5.31 -18.55
N ASN A 420 -19.31 -4.70 -17.45
CA ASN A 420 -20.67 -4.24 -17.14
C ASN A 420 -20.56 -2.85 -16.46
N GLN A 421 -21.68 -2.19 -16.16
CA GLN A 421 -21.77 -0.91 -15.46
C GLN A 421 -21.07 -0.91 -14.09
N SER A 422 -21.10 -2.02 -13.34
CA SER A 422 -20.47 -2.15 -12.01
C SER A 422 -19.22 -3.03 -11.97
N THR A 423 -18.88 -3.71 -13.08
CA THR A 423 -17.89 -4.80 -13.07
C THR A 423 -16.90 -4.65 -14.23
N LEU A 424 -15.60 -4.61 -13.92
CA LEU A 424 -14.51 -4.65 -14.90
C LEU A 424 -13.52 -5.73 -14.49
N LEU A 425 -13.43 -6.82 -15.26
CA LEU A 425 -12.53 -7.94 -14.99
C LEU A 425 -11.59 -8.14 -16.18
N THR A 426 -10.31 -8.42 -15.91
CA THR A 426 -9.33 -8.67 -16.96
C THR A 426 -8.60 -9.97 -16.70
N PHE A 427 -8.46 -10.77 -17.74
CA PHE A 427 -7.77 -12.06 -17.75
C PHE A 427 -6.63 -11.99 -18.74
N LYS A 428 -5.49 -12.57 -18.38
CA LYS A 428 -4.39 -12.79 -19.33
C LYS A 428 -4.63 -14.12 -20.04
N LEU A 429 -4.68 -14.10 -21.37
CA LEU A 429 -4.80 -15.28 -22.21
C LEU A 429 -3.46 -15.54 -22.91
N ILE A 430 -2.92 -16.75 -22.76
CA ILE A 430 -1.71 -17.20 -23.45
C ILE A 430 -2.11 -18.27 -24.47
N VAL A 431 -1.86 -18.01 -25.74
CA VAL A 431 -2.09 -18.96 -26.83
C VAL A 431 -0.76 -19.58 -27.24
N ASN A 432 -0.64 -20.89 -27.08
CA ASN A 432 0.50 -21.68 -27.53
C ASN A 432 0.00 -22.73 -28.52
N ARG A 433 0.65 -22.84 -29.68
CA ARG A 433 0.37 -23.90 -30.65
C ARG A 433 1.60 -24.74 -30.89
#